data_AF-A0A7V5ERG0-F1
#
_entry.id   AF-A0A7V5ERG0-F1
#
_cell.length_a   1.000
_cell.length_b   1.000
_cell.length_c   1.000
_cell.angle_alpha   90.00
_cell.angle_beta   90.00
_cell.angle_gamma   90.00
#
_symmetry.space_group_name_H-M   'P 1'
#
loop_
_entity.id
_entity.type
_entity.pdbx_description
1 polymer ?
#
loop_
_entity_poly.entity_id
_entity_poly.type
_entity_poly.pdbx_seq_one_letter_code
_entity_poly.pdbx_strand_id
1 'polypeptide(L)' 'MADKASLIARKHEVIAQIARVRRELERMRAHPTPKNKRKRERLERQLEQLMAEEYRLRLLIDRSR' A
#
# COMPACT_ATOMS: atom_id res chain seq x y z
N MET A 1 -12.56 12.89 -16.79
CA MET A 1 -11.42 12.00 -17.06
C MET A 1 -10.36 12.31 -16.03
N ALA A 2 -9.89 11.35 -15.24
CA ALA A 2 -8.75 11.61 -14.36
C ALA A 2 -7.51 11.84 -15.24
N ASP A 3 -6.83 12.96 -15.06
CA ASP A 3 -5.62 13.27 -15.80
C ASP A 3 -4.54 12.22 -15.46
N LYS A 4 -3.77 11.79 -16.47
CA LYS A 4 -2.72 10.77 -16.32
C LYS A 4 -1.70 11.19 -15.28
N ALA A 5 -1.40 12.50 -15.19
CA ALA A 5 -0.56 13.07 -14.15
C ALA A 5 -1.12 12.81 -12.74
N SER A 6 -2.43 12.94 -12.54
CA SER A 6 -3.10 12.66 -11.26
C SER A 6 -3.04 11.17 -10.89
N LEU A 7 -3.17 10.27 -11.87
CA LEU A 7 -3.03 8.82 -11.62
C LEU A 7 -1.61 8.44 -11.21
N ILE A 8 -0.60 9.04 -11.83
CA ILE A 8 0.82 8.84 -11.49
C ILE A 8 1.12 9.37 -10.08
N ALA A 9 0.66 10.59 -9.75
CA ALA A 9 0.82 11.16 -8.42
C ALA A 9 0.20 10.25 -7.35
N ARG A 10 -1.04 9.78 -7.59
CA ARG A 10 -1.71 8.85 -6.69
C ARG A 10 -0.96 7.53 -6.53
N LYS A 11 -0.39 7.00 -7.63
CA LYS A 11 0.44 5.80 -7.58
C LYS A 11 1.67 6.00 -6.69
N HIS A 12 2.33 7.15 -6.77
CA HIS A 12 3.49 7.46 -5.91
C HIS A 12 3.10 7.54 -4.42
N GLU A 13 1.94 8.14 -4.10
CA GLU A 13 1.41 8.14 -2.74
C GLU A 13 1.16 6.73 -2.22
N VAL A 14 0.52 5.88 -3.01
CA VAL A 14 0.24 4.49 -2.65
C VAL A 14 1.54 3.71 -2.42
N ILE A 15 2.55 3.89 -3.27
CA ILE A 15 3.87 3.28 -3.09
C ILE A 15 4.52 3.74 -1.76
N ALA A 16 4.44 5.02 -1.44
CA ALA A 16 4.96 5.55 -0.17
C ALA A 16 4.23 4.94 1.05
N GLN A 17 2.92 4.77 0.96
CA GLN A 17 2.11 4.12 2.00
C GLN A 17 2.48 2.64 2.16
N ILE A 18 2.62 1.91 1.05
CA ILE A 18 3.09 0.51 1.04
C ILE A 18 4.44 0.40 1.76
N ALA A 19 5.40 1.27 1.43
CA ALA A 19 6.71 1.26 2.07
C ALA A 19 6.63 1.51 3.59
N ARG A 20 5.78 2.44 4.03
CA ARG A 20 5.54 2.72 5.44
C ARG A 20 4.96 1.51 6.17
N VAL A 21 3.91 0.90 5.62
CA VAL A 21 3.23 -0.27 6.21
C VAL A 21 4.18 -1.47 6.27
N ARG A 22 4.97 -1.71 5.21
CA ARG A 22 5.98 -2.78 5.20
C ARG A 22 7.03 -2.60 6.30
N ARG A 23 7.56 -1.39 6.49
CA ARG A 23 8.52 -1.09 7.57
C ARG A 23 7.90 -1.32 8.95
N GLU A 24 6.64 -0.95 9.14
CA GLU A 24 5.95 -1.17 10.42
C GLU A 24 5.72 -2.66 10.69
N LEU A 25 5.30 -3.42 9.67
CA LEU A 25 5.17 -4.88 9.74
C LEU A 25 6.51 -5.56 10.05
N GLU A 26 7.59 -5.11 9.41
CA GLU A 26 8.94 -5.64 9.63
C GLU A 26 9.40 -5.42 11.08
N ARG A 27 9.19 -4.21 11.62
CA ARG A 27 9.45 -3.92 13.05
C ARG A 27 8.64 -4.82 13.98
N MET A 28 7.38 -5.07 13.65
CA MET A 28 6.49 -5.94 14.44
C MET A 28 6.83 -7.43 14.29
N ARG A 29 7.46 -7.83 13.18
CA ARG A 29 8.00 -9.18 12.98
C ARG A 29 9.31 -9.38 13.73
N ALA A 30 10.16 -8.36 13.80
CA ALA A 30 11.39 -8.39 14.59
C ALA A 30 11.12 -8.44 16.11
N HIS A 31 10.05 -7.78 16.57
CA HIS A 31 9.64 -7.78 17.98
C HIS A 31 8.18 -8.23 18.13
N PRO A 32 7.91 -9.54 17.97
CA PRO A 32 6.56 -10.08 18.08
C PRO A 32 6.10 -10.02 19.53
N THR A 33 5.00 -9.31 19.78
CA THR A 33 4.31 -9.33 21.08
C THR A 33 2.87 -9.79 20.89
N PRO A 34 2.27 -10.48 21.88
CA PRO A 34 0.86 -10.90 21.81
C PRO A 34 -0.10 -9.71 21.59
N LYS A 35 0.22 -8.55 22.20
CA LYS A 35 -0.54 -7.29 22.03
C LYS A 35 -0.52 -6.79 20.59
N ASN A 36 0.53 -7.10 19.83
CA ASN A 36 0.73 -6.64 18.47
C ASN A 36 0.08 -7.54 17.41
N LYS A 37 -0.47 -8.71 17.78
CA LYS A 37 -1.06 -9.66 16.82
C LYS A 37 -2.19 -9.03 15.98
N ARG A 38 -3.21 -8.46 16.65
CA ARG A 38 -4.35 -7.81 15.96
C ARG A 38 -3.92 -6.63 15.10
N LYS A 39 -2.95 -5.84 15.59
CA LYS A 39 -2.41 -4.69 14.86
C LYS A 39 -1.63 -5.17 13.62
N ARG A 40 -0.87 -6.26 13.72
CA ARG A 40 -0.17 -6.88 12.58
C ARG A 40 -1.15 -7.36 11.52
N GLU A 41 -2.19 -8.09 11.91
CA GLU A 41 -3.24 -8.55 10.98
C GLU A 41 -3.94 -7.38 10.28
N ARG A 42 -4.19 -6.27 10.99
CA ARG A 42 -4.75 -5.04 10.38
C ARG A 42 -3.80 -4.43 9.37
N LEU A 43 -2.51 -4.34 9.69
CA LEU A 43 -1.49 -3.80 8.77
C LEU A 43 -1.28 -4.72 7.55
N GLU A 44 -1.38 -6.04 7.72
CA GLU A 44 -1.33 -7.01 6.62
C GLU A 44 -2.51 -6.82 5.66
N ARG A 45 -3.73 -6.67 6.17
CA ARG A 45 -4.91 -6.34 5.34
C ARG A 45 -4.79 -4.98 4.66
N GLN A 46 -4.26 -3.98 5.36
CA GLN A 46 -4.02 -2.66 4.78
C GLN A 46 -2.99 -2.72 3.66
N LEU A 47 -1.93 -3.51 3.83
CA LEU A 47 -0.92 -3.73 2.80
C LEU A 47 -1.54 -4.35 1.54
N GLU A 48 -2.38 -5.37 1.71
CA GLU A 48 -3.09 -6.03 0.61
C GLU A 48 -3.99 -5.05 -0.16
N GLN A 49 -4.76 -4.22 0.55
CA GLN A 49 -5.59 -3.18 -0.06
C GLN A 49 -4.77 -2.17 -0.87
N LEU A 50 -3.64 -1.70 -0.32
CA LEU A 50 -2.76 -0.76 -1.00
C LEU A 50 -2.10 -1.38 -2.24
N MET A 51 -1.70 -2.66 -2.18
CA MET A 51 -1.17 -3.38 -3.32
C MET A 51 -2.22 -3.52 -4.43
N ALA A 52 -3.48 -3.81 -4.08
CA ALA A 52 -4.58 -3.86 -5.04
C ALA A 52 -4.87 -2.47 -5.66
N GLU A 53 -4.77 -1.40 -4.87
CA GLU A 53 -4.90 -0.03 -5.37
C GLU A 53 -3.76 0.34 -6.34
N GLU A 54 -2.50 0.00 -6.03
CA GLU A 54 -1.37 0.21 -6.93
C GLU A 54 -1.57 -0.52 -8.27
N TYR A 55 -2.03 -1.76 -8.22
CA TYR A 55 -2.32 -2.54 -9.42
C TYR A 55 -3.42 -1.89 -10.26
N ARG A 56 -4.51 -1.45 -9.63
CA ARG A 56 -5.60 -0.73 -10.32
C ARG A 56 -5.11 0.56 -10.95
N LEU A 57 -4.29 1.34 -10.24
CA LEU A 57 -3.71 2.58 -10.76
C LEU A 57 -2.79 2.32 -11.95
N ARG A 58 -2.00 1.24 -11.92
CA ARG A 58 -1.18 0.81 -13.05
C ARG A 58 -2.03 0.54 -14.29
N LEU A 59 -3.11 -0.26 -14.15
CA LEU A 59 -4.04 -0.53 -15.26
C LEU A 59 -4.71 0.74 -15.81
N LEU A 60 -5.08 1.68 -14.94
CA LEU A 60 -5.67 2.96 -15.37
C LEU A 60 -4.67 3.86 -16.10
N ILE A 61 -3.40 3.88 -15.66
CA ILE A 61 -2.33 4.60 -16.35
C ILE A 61 -2.07 3.99 -17.74
N ASP A 62 -2.04 2.66 -17.82
CA ASP A 62 -1.82 1.96 -19.09
C ASP A 62 -2.97 2.16 -20.07
N ARG A 63 -4.21 2.27 -19.58
CA ARG A 63 -5.42 2.55 -20.39
C ARG A 63 -5.59 4.03 -20.77
N SER A 64 -4.95 4.95 -20.05
CA SER A 64 -4.96 6.39 -20.35
C SER A 64 -3.81 6.81 -21.29
N ARG A 65 -3.25 5.83 -22.00
CA ARG A 65 -2.14 6.01 -22.94
C ARG A 65 -2.63 6.36 -24.33
#